data_AF-A0A6L7KF68-F1
#
_entry.id   AF-A0A6L7KF68-F1
#
_cell.length_a   1.000
_cell.length_b   1.000
_cell.length_c   1.000
_cell.angle_alpha   90.00
_cell.angle_beta   90.00
_cell.angle_gamma   90.00
#
_symmetry.space_group_name_H-M   'P 1'
#
loop_
_entity.id
_entity.type
_entity.pdbx_description
1 polymer ?
#
loop_
_entity_poly.entity_id
_entity_poly.type
_entity_poly.pdbx_seq_one_letter_code
_entity_poly.pdbx_strand_id
1 'polypeptide(L)' 'MRLTCVHDGTRKLTFEEESAAGELYDLEADPLEMNNLWDTPEGARDQDRLMELVSARIAQSPRTFAEPVGMT' A
#
# COMPACT_ATOMS: atom_id res chain seq x y z
N MET A 1 -0.21 9.93 10.46
CA MET A 1 0.30 9.29 9.23
C MET A 1 0.31 7.78 9.41
N ARG A 2 -0.47 7.06 8.58
CA ARG A 2 -0.48 5.60 8.56
C ARG A 2 -0.27 5.11 7.13
N LEU A 3 0.85 4.43 6.93
CA LEU A 3 1.28 3.93 5.63
C LEU A 3 1.07 2.41 5.57
N THR A 4 0.37 1.94 4.55
CA THR A 4 0.20 0.51 4.27
C THR A 4 0.83 0.19 2.92
N CYS A 5 1.71 -0.81 2.90
CA CYS A 5 2.30 -1.34 1.67
C CYS A 5 1.82 -2.77 1.44
N VAL A 6 1.40 -3.08 0.22
CA VAL A 6 1.05 -4.43 -0.25
C VAL A 6 1.77 -4.73 -1.55
N HIS A 7 2.03 -6.01 -1.79
CA HIS A 7 2.51 -6.51 -3.08
C HIS A 7 1.84 -7.86 -3.34
N ASP A 8 1.64 -8.20 -4.60
CA ASP A 8 1.08 -9.50 -5.03
C ASP A 8 2.07 -10.34 -5.85
N GLY A 9 3.28 -9.80 -6.09
CA GLY A 9 4.33 -10.41 -6.89
C GLY A 9 4.59 -9.69 -8.21
N THR A 10 3.58 -9.09 -8.83
CA THR A 10 3.71 -8.36 -10.12
C THR A 10 3.38 -6.87 -10.01
N ARG A 11 2.73 -6.47 -8.92
CA ARG A 11 2.37 -5.10 -8.57
C ARG A 11 2.76 -4.80 -7.13
N LYS A 12 3.04 -3.53 -6.87
CA LYS A 12 3.24 -2.99 -5.53
C LYS A 12 2.41 -1.73 -5.37
N LEU A 13 1.76 -1.60 -4.23
CA LEU A 13 0.99 -0.42 -3.84
C LEU A 13 1.42 0.05 -2.44
N THR A 14 1.72 1.33 -2.33
CA THR A 14 1.87 2.05 -1.06
C THR A 14 0.70 3.01 -0.94
N PHE A 15 0.00 3.00 0.19
CA PHE A 15 -1.15 3.87 0.47
C PHE A 15 -1.00 4.57 1.82
N GLU A 16 -1.24 5.87 1.84
CA GLU A 16 -1.27 6.71 3.04
C GLU A 16 -2.72 7.08 3.37
N GLU A 17 -3.20 6.67 4.55
CA GLU A 17 -4.63 6.73 4.89
C GLU A 17 -5.18 8.13 5.16
N GLU A 18 -4.37 9.05 5.68
CA GLU A 18 -4.86 10.38 6.10
C GLU A 18 -5.07 11.33 4.92
N SER A 19 -4.16 11.28 3.96
CA SER A 19 -4.16 12.09 2.74
C SER A 19 -4.83 11.39 1.56
N ALA A 20 -5.10 10.08 1.68
CA ALA A 20 -5.51 9.22 0.58
C ALA A 20 -4.53 9.24 -0.61
N ALA A 21 -3.27 9.58 -0.37
CA ALA A 21 -2.21 9.51 -1.38
C ALA A 21 -1.70 8.08 -1.54
N GLY A 22 -1.20 7.77 -2.73
CA GLY A 22 -0.62 6.46 -3.00
C GLY A 22 0.42 6.44 -4.11
N GLU A 23 1.09 5.30 -4.20
CA GLU A 23 2.05 4.96 -5.24
C GLU A 23 1.76 3.54 -5.71
N LEU A 24 1.61 3.35 -7.02
CA LEU A 24 1.33 2.06 -7.65
C LEU A 24 2.36 1.77 -8.73
N TYR A 25 2.96 0.59 -8.71
CA TYR A 25 3.98 0.18 -9.67
C TYR A 25 3.69 -1.19 -10.29
N ASP A 26 3.93 -1.28 -11.60
CA ASP A 26 4.02 -2.54 -12.34
C ASP A 26 5.45 -3.08 -12.22
N LEU A 27 5.68 -4.09 -11.39
CA LEU A 27 7.02 -4.63 -11.16
C LEU A 27 7.54 -5.50 -12.32
N GLU A 28 6.66 -5.92 -13.23
CA GLU A 28 7.07 -6.68 -14.43
C GLU A 28 7.56 -5.74 -15.52
N ALA A 29 6.86 -4.64 -15.76
CA ALA A 29 7.22 -3.62 -16.74
C ALA A 29 8.22 -2.58 -16.19
N ASP A 30 8.19 -2.34 -14.89
CA ASP A 30 8.95 -1.32 -14.19
C ASP A 30 9.51 -1.85 -12.85
N PRO A 31 10.45 -2.81 -12.88
CA PRO A 31 11.05 -3.42 -11.68
C PRO A 31 11.85 -2.44 -10.82
N LEU A 32 12.13 -1.24 -11.34
CA LEU A 32 12.83 -0.18 -10.62
C LEU A 32 11.88 0.86 -10.01
N GLU A 33 10.55 0.67 -10.16
CA GLU A 33 9.53 1.53 -9.55
C GLU A 33 9.67 3.03 -9.95
N MET A 34 9.98 3.30 -11.22
CA MET A 34 10.22 4.65 -11.75
C MET A 34 8.97 5.35 -12.28
N ASN A 35 7.90 4.62 -12.55
CA ASN A 35 6.66 5.11 -13.15
C ASN A 35 5.48 4.84 -12.21
N ASN A 36 5.09 5.85 -11.44
CA ASN A 36 3.92 5.77 -10.57
C ASN A 36 2.61 5.80 -11.41
N LEU A 37 1.79 4.75 -11.26
CA LEU A 37 0.50 4.56 -11.91
C LEU A 37 -0.69 4.91 -11.02
N TRP A 38 -0.46 5.44 -9.82
CA TRP A 38 -1.53 5.85 -8.90
C TRP A 38 -2.38 6.96 -9.53
N ASP A 39 -3.71 6.79 -9.45
CA ASP A 39 -4.70 7.74 -9.99
C ASP A 39 -4.56 8.00 -11.50
N THR A 40 -3.90 7.10 -12.24
CA THR A 40 -3.84 7.13 -13.70
C THR A 40 -4.84 6.14 -14.32
N PRO A 41 -5.35 6.41 -15.53
CA PRO A 41 -6.23 5.47 -16.24
C PRO A 41 -5.60 4.09 -16.45
N GLU A 42 -4.29 4.03 -16.65
CA GLU A 42 -3.53 2.80 -16.88
C GLU A 42 -3.45 1.94 -15.61
N GLY A 43 -3.36 2.57 -14.44
CA GLY A 43 -3.27 1.90 -13.14
C GLY A 43 -4.61 1.51 -12.52
N ALA A 44 -5.74 2.06 -13.01
CA ALA A 44 -7.04 1.96 -12.34
C ALA A 44 -7.45 0.53 -11.92
N ARG A 45 -7.28 -0.44 -12.83
CA ARG A 45 -7.63 -1.85 -12.55
C ARG A 45 -6.75 -2.46 -11.45
N ASP A 46 -5.46 -2.19 -11.48
CA ASP A 46 -4.51 -2.70 -10.48
C ASP A 46 -4.66 -1.98 -9.15
N GLN A 47 -4.99 -0.68 -9.18
CA GLN A 47 -5.31 0.11 -8.00
C GLN A 47 -6.50 -0.47 -7.24
N ASP A 48 -7.63 -0.72 -7.91
CA ASP A 48 -8.82 -1.31 -7.29
C ASP A 48 -8.47 -2.63 -6.60
N ARG A 49 -7.75 -3.50 -7.31
CA ARG A 49 -7.35 -4.82 -6.84
C ARG A 49 -6.40 -4.77 -5.64
N LEU A 50 -5.40 -3.90 -5.65
CA LEU A 50 -4.45 -3.79 -4.52
C LEU A 50 -5.07 -3.02 -3.34
N MET A 51 -6.04 -2.13 -3.58
CA MET A 51 -6.80 -1.49 -2.50
C MET A 51 -7.68 -2.48 -1.72
N GLU A 52 -8.13 -3.57 -2.33
CA GLU A 52 -8.75 -4.69 -1.59
C GLU A 52 -7.75 -5.33 -0.60
N LEU A 53 -6.50 -5.53 -1.03
CA LEU A 53 -5.44 -6.05 -0.16
C LEU A 53 -5.07 -5.07 0.96
N VAL A 54 -4.99 -3.77 0.66
CA VAL A 54 -4.78 -2.72 1.66
C VAL A 54 -5.90 -2.75 2.70
N SER A 55 -7.15 -2.82 2.27
CA SER A 55 -8.31 -2.88 3.16
C SER A 55 -8.25 -4.11 4.07
N ALA A 56 -7.92 -5.27 3.52
CA ALA A 56 -7.74 -6.50 4.28
C ALA A 56 -6.58 -6.40 5.29
N ARG A 57 -5.47 -5.74 4.92
CA ARG A 57 -4.30 -5.52 5.79
C ARG A 57 -4.62 -4.56 6.93
N ILE A 58 -5.32 -3.47 6.63
CA ILE A 58 -5.77 -2.49 7.61
C ILE A 58 -6.69 -3.13 8.64
N ALA A 59 -7.66 -3.95 8.19
CA ALA A 59 -8.60 -4.63 9.06
C ALA A 59 -7.93 -5.60 10.07
N GLN A 60 -6.79 -6.18 9.69
CA GLN A 60 -6.03 -7.11 10.53
C GLN A 60 -4.99 -6.42 11.44
N SER A 61 -4.73 -5.13 11.23
CA SER A 61 -3.68 -4.41 11.95
C SER A 61 -4.27 -3.69 13.18
N PRO A 62 -3.77 -3.96 14.41
CA PRO A 62 -4.26 -3.27 15.60
C PRO A 62 -4.03 -1.76 15.50
N ARG A 63 -5.04 -0.96 15.90
CA ARG A 63 -5.00 0.51 15.85
C ARG A 63 -4.14 1.14 16.96
N THR A 64 -3.72 0.34 17.93
CA THR A 64 -2.92 0.78 19.06
C THR A 64 -1.67 -0.09 19.12
N PHE A 65 -0.50 0.53 19.14
CA PHE A 65 0.73 -0.19 19.42
C PHE A 65 0.68 -0.75 20.84
N ALA A 66 1.20 -1.96 21.04
CA ALA A 66 1.35 -2.51 22.37
C ALA A 66 2.24 -1.60 23.23
N GLU A 67 2.02 -1.60 24.54
CA GLU A 67 2.91 -0.90 25.47
C GLU A 67 4.35 -1.40 25.28
N PRO A 68 5.35 -0.49 25.28
CA PRO A 68 6.74 -0.88 25.11
C PRO A 68 7.18 -1.80 26.26
N VAL A 69 7.62 -3.00 25.91
CA VAL A 69 8.16 -3.96 26.88
C VAL A 69 9.60 -3.57 27.22
N GLY A 70 9.90 -3.32 28.51
CA GLY A 70 11.27 -3.15 29.00
C GLY A 70 11.71 -1.75 29.45
N MET A 71 10.80 -0.86 29.82
CA MET A 71 11.11 0.45 30.42
C MET A 71 10.95 0.42 31.96
N THR A 72 11.58 -0.54 32.65
CA THR A 72 11.63 -0.59 34.12
C THR A 72 13.03 -0.99 34.58
#